data_AF-A0A519YGB5-F1
#
_entry.id   AF-A0A519YGB5-F1
#
_cell.length_a   1.000
_cell.length_b   1.000
_cell.length_c   1.000
_cell.angle_alpha   90.00
_cell.angle_beta   90.00
_cell.angle_gamma   90.00
#
_symmetry.space_group_name_H-M   'P 1'
#
loop_
_entity.id
_entity.type
_entity.pdbx_description
1 polymer ?
#
loop_
_entity_poly.entity_id
_entity_poly.type
_entity_poly.pdbx_seq_one_letter_code
_entity_poly.pdbx_strand_id
1 'polypeptide(L)' 'MEPVYRTVIGIARTVFALEGLKFTVKGDRHIPATGGAVIAINHTGYMDFTYAGLPARRVKRYVRFMAKKEVF' A
#
# COMPACT_ATOMS: atom_id res chain seq x y z
N MET A 1 9.46 -11.73 1.44
CA MET A 1 8.55 -11.12 0.45
C MET A 1 9.03 -11.52 -0.92
N GLU A 2 8.13 -11.97 -1.79
CA GLU A 2 8.48 -12.40 -3.14
C GLU A 2 9.13 -11.25 -3.94
N PRO A 3 10.22 -11.49 -4.69
CA PRO A 3 10.94 -10.45 -5.43
C PRO A 3 10.04 -9.61 -6.34
N VAL A 4 9.07 -10.25 -7.00
CA VAL A 4 8.12 -9.61 -7.92
C VAL A 4 7.34 -8.50 -7.21
N TYR A 5 6.75 -8.81 -6.06
CA TYR A 5 5.92 -7.83 -5.36
C TYR A 5 6.72 -6.64 -4.82
N ARG A 6 7.99 -6.87 -4.42
CA ARG A 6 8.89 -5.77 -4.02
C ARG A 6 9.22 -4.85 -5.20
N THR A 7 9.44 -5.42 -6.39
CA THR A 7 9.69 -4.66 -7.63
C THR A 7 8.47 -3.83 -8.03
N VAL A 8 7.27 -4.42 -7.99
CA VAL A 8 6.00 -3.71 -8.29
C VAL A 8 5.82 -2.49 -7.38
N ILE A 9 6.10 -2.62 -6.08
CA ILE A 9 6.04 -1.48 -5.14
C ILE A 9 7.07 -0.40 -5.51
N GLY A 10 8.25 -0.79 -5.99
CA GLY A 10 9.26 0.14 -6.50
C GLY A 10 8.73 0.96 -7.67
N ILE A 11 8.16 0.29 -8.68
CA ILE A 11 7.56 0.92 -9.87
C ILE A 11 6.42 1.86 -9.47
N ALA A 12 5.50 1.42 -8.60
CA ALA A 12 4.39 2.24 -8.14
C ALA A 12 4.86 3.55 -7.51
N ARG A 13 5.93 3.52 -6.71
CA ARG A 13 6.52 4.74 -6.13
C ARG A 13 7.14 5.68 -7.17
N THR A 14 7.74 5.13 -8.22
CA THR A 14 8.23 5.93 -9.35
C THR A 14 7.05 6.61 -10.05
N VAL A 15 5.96 5.89 -10.29
CA VAL A 15 4.73 6.46 -10.86
C VAL A 15 4.20 7.59 -9.98
N PHE A 16 4.11 7.39 -8.67
CA PHE A 16 3.66 8.46 -7.76
C PHE A 16 4.54 9.72 -7.83
N ALA A 17 5.85 9.55 -7.97
CA ALA A 17 6.78 10.66 -8.11
C ALA A 17 6.59 11.38 -9.46
N LEU A 18 6.38 10.64 -10.54
CA LEU A 18 6.10 11.19 -11.87
C LEU A 18 4.78 11.95 -11.93
N GLU A 19 3.76 11.48 -11.21
CA GLU A 19 2.48 12.18 -11.04
C GLU A 19 2.57 13.42 -10.14
N GLY A 20 3.71 13.66 -9.47
CA GLY A 20 3.90 14.79 -8.58
C GLY A 20 3.15 14.68 -7.24
N LEU A 21 2.76 13.45 -6.83
CA LEU A 21 1.98 13.23 -5.62
C LEU A 21 2.78 13.56 -4.36
N LYS A 22 2.15 14.30 -3.44
CA LYS A 22 2.69 14.62 -2.11
C LYS A 22 1.83 13.96 -1.03
N PHE A 23 2.39 12.98 -0.34
CA PHE A 23 1.66 12.22 0.68
C PHE A 23 1.88 12.81 2.07
N THR A 24 0.77 13.05 2.78
CA THR A 24 0.79 13.28 4.23
C THR A 24 0.27 12.04 4.93
N VAL A 25 1.11 11.39 5.72
CA VAL A 25 0.75 10.20 6.50
C VAL A 25 0.71 10.60 7.97
N LYS A 26 -0.43 10.35 8.63
CA LYS A 26 -0.63 10.59 10.06
C LYS A 26 -1.10 9.31 10.73
N GLY A 27 -0.70 9.10 12.00
CA GLY A 27 -1.16 7.97 12.79
C GLY A 27 -0.63 6.60 12.33
N ASP A 28 0.50 6.56 11.61
CA ASP A 28 1.17 5.32 11.20
C ASP A 28 1.58 4.42 12.38
N ARG A 29 1.80 5.00 13.56
CA ARG A 29 1.99 4.29 14.84
C ARG A 29 0.86 3.33 15.23
N HIS A 30 -0.36 3.50 14.69
CA HIS A 30 -1.47 2.61 14.99
C HIS A 30 -1.41 1.29 14.20
N ILE A 31 -0.50 1.17 13.23
CA ILE A 31 -0.30 -0.07 12.49
C ILE A 31 0.48 -1.04 13.38
N PRO A 32 -0.07 -2.22 13.71
CA PRO A 32 0.62 -3.16 14.57
C PRO A 32 1.96 -3.60 13.96
N ALA A 33 3.03 -3.58 14.75
CA ALA A 33 4.33 -4.11 14.32
C ALA A 33 4.34 -5.64 14.22
N THR A 34 3.51 -6.31 15.02
CA THR A 34 3.34 -7.77 15.08
C THR A 34 1.85 -8.13 15.01
N GLY A 35 1.53 -9.41 14.77
CA GLY A 35 0.14 -9.88 14.64
C GLY A 35 -0.54 -9.48 13.32
N GLY A 36 -1.85 -9.73 13.23
CA GLY A 36 -2.69 -9.43 12.06
C GLY A 36 -3.52 -8.17 12.23
N ALA A 37 -3.88 -7.53 11.11
CA ALA A 37 -4.82 -6.42 11.07
C ALA A 37 -5.49 -6.37 9.70
N VAL A 38 -6.73 -5.87 9.66
CA VAL A 38 -7.44 -5.53 8.43
C VAL A 38 -7.36 -4.01 8.26
N ILE A 39 -6.86 -3.56 7.11
CA ILE A 39 -6.85 -2.14 6.76
C ILE A 39 -8.09 -1.87 5.93
N ALA A 40 -9.00 -1.05 6.47
CA ALA A 40 -10.13 -0.50 5.73
C ALA A 40 -9.78 0.91 5.26
N ILE A 41 -10.03 1.18 3.98
CA ILE A 41 -9.85 2.49 3.35
C ILE A 41 -11.16 2.90 2.69
N ASN A 42 -11.35 4.20 2.49
CA ASN A 42 -12.34 4.66 1.52
C ASN A 42 -11.90 4.29 0.09
N HIS A 43 -12.85 4.27 -0.85
CA HIS A 43 -12.56 4.03 -2.26
C HIS A 43 -13.09 5.17 -3.13
N THR A 44 -12.18 6.06 -3.50
CA THR A 44 -12.42 7.30 -4.25
C THR A 44 -11.83 7.28 -5.66
N GLY A 45 -10.88 6.38 -5.95
CA GLY A 45 -10.20 6.32 -7.23
C GLY A 45 -9.53 4.98 -7.49
N TYR A 46 -9.20 4.73 -8.76
CA TYR A 46 -8.61 3.46 -9.19
C TYR A 46 -7.31 3.13 -8.45
N MET A 47 -6.48 4.13 -8.15
CA MET A 47 -5.15 3.92 -7.57
C MET A 47 -5.17 3.74 -6.04
N ASP A 48 -6.31 3.78 -5.36
CA ASP A 48 -6.39 3.77 -3.89
C ASP A 48 -5.68 2.57 -3.25
N PHE A 49 -5.78 1.39 -3.88
CA PHE A 49 -5.12 0.18 -3.39
C PHE A 49 -3.59 0.32 -3.36
N THR A 50 -3.02 1.10 -4.29
CA THR A 50 -1.58 1.36 -4.33
C THR A 50 -1.15 2.30 -3.20
N TYR A 51 -1.97 3.30 -2.87
CA TYR A 51 -1.70 4.28 -1.80
C TYR A 51 -1.86 3.66 -0.41
N ALA A 52 -2.80 2.72 -0.24
CA ALA A 52 -3.04 2.00 1.01
C ALA A 52 -1.81 1.26 1.54
N GLY A 53 -0.86 0.92 0.66
CA GLY A 53 0.41 0.31 1.05
C GLY A 53 1.40 1.26 1.72
N LEU A 54 1.27 2.58 1.56
CA LEU A 54 2.26 3.56 2.02
C LEU A 54 2.47 3.54 3.54
N PRO A 55 1.42 3.59 4.39
CA PRO A 55 1.59 3.65 5.84
C PRO A 55 2.24 2.37 6.41
N ALA A 56 1.88 1.20 5.89
CA ALA A 56 2.40 -0.09 6.38
C ALA A 56 3.93 -0.21 6.23
N ARG A 57 4.53 0.50 5.27
CA ARG A 57 5.98 0.50 5.05
C ARG A 57 6.77 1.18 6.17
N ARG A 58 6.17 2.12 6.92
CA ARG A 58 6.82 2.80 8.06
C ARG A 58 7.21 1.80 9.16
N VAL A 59 6.40 0.75 9.34
CA VAL A 59 6.68 -0.37 10.25
C VAL A 59 7.28 -1.60 9.55
N LYS A 60 7.85 -1.41 8.34
CA LYS A 60 8.47 -2.46 7.51
C LYS A 60 7.52 -3.63 7.17
N ARG A 61 6.22 -3.35 7.06
CA ARG A 61 5.18 -4.31 6.67
C ARG A 61 4.63 -4.02 5.28
N TYR A 62 3.88 -4.98 4.76
CA TYR A 62 3.26 -4.94 3.45
C TYR A 62 1.79 -5.33 3.57
N VAL A 63 0.94 -4.66 2.79
CA VAL A 63 -0.49 -4.96 2.70
C VAL A 63 -0.70 -6.11 1.73
N ARG A 64 -1.61 -7.02 2.07
CA ARG A 64 -2.12 -8.03 1.14
C ARG A 64 -3.57 -7.69 0.86
N PHE A 65 -3.96 -7.84 -0.39
CA PHE A 65 -5.29 -7.46 -0.86
C PHE A 65 -6.11 -8.72 -1.09
N MET A 66 -7.36 -8.68 -0.65
CA MET A 66 -8.37 -9.58 -1.18
C MET A 66 -8.77 -9.04 -2.54
N ALA A 67 -8.58 -9.86 -3.57
CA ALA A 67 -8.92 -9.49 -4.93
C ALA A 67 -9.77 -10.61 -5.54
N LYS A 68 -10.72 -10.18 -6.38
CA LYS A 68 -11.59 -11.09 -7.11
C LYS A 68 -10.78 -11.91 -8.11
N LYS A 69 -11.23 -13.14 -8.39
CA LYS A 69 -10.55 -14.01 -9.35
C LYS A 69 -10.54 -13.40 -10.74
N GLU A 70 -11.60 -12.70 -11.13
CA GLU A 70 -11.76 -12.07 -12.45
C GLU A 70 -10.78 -10.91 -12.71
N VAL A 71 -10.00 -10.51 -11.70
CA VAL A 71 -8.95 -9.49 -11.80
C VAL A 71 -7.58 -10.12 -12.12
N PHE A 72 -7.47 -11.45 -12.14
CA PHE A 72 -6.25 -12.23 -12.45
C PHE A 72 -6.50 -13.21 -13.59
#